data_AF-A0A418MP49-F1
#
_entry.id   AF-A0A418MP49-F1
#
_cell.length_a   1.000
_cell.length_b   1.000
_cell.length_c   1.000
_cell.angle_alpha   90.00
_cell.angle_beta   90.00
_cell.angle_gamma   90.00
#
_symmetry.space_group_name_H-M   'P 1'
#
loop_
_entity.id
_entity.type
_entity.pdbx_description
1 polymer ?
#
loop_
_entity_poly.entity_id
_entity_poly.type
_entity_poly.pdbx_seq_one_letter_code
_entity_poly.pdbx_strand_id
1 'polypeptide(L)'
;MVHDRNRRPLGSTTAFAWPDLDRHEEIDDVTRALELFQDAAATVPAYRDFLSTHGLDPATIRTAEQFAGIPPLCRDTYQDRYPLPQLCRGGRLDGCDMVAVSANASGQSTAWPRSVLDEMVVSQRFEQVMQGSFQADRRRTLAVVGFAMGSCVSGMYTAACWRHLTTLGYPLTIATPGANVAEILRVVTELGPHFEQVVLAGCPSFVSLLVAAGAEQGLDWPRYSVRLMLAGEPVDEEWRDQVCRTVGMTDPTVDSAWMYGTDDVGVLGNETPLSIAIRRFLAGHPPAARELFGTGRLPTLVQYDPTTRYLEVQGGRLLVSYDGEVPLIRYHLGATGGIVPYHQMLDFCREWNFDPSAALRPTQATLPNGRGTPPRGLAPLPFVYVCQPTITS
;
A
#
# COMPACT_ATOMS: atom_id res chain seq x y z
N MET A 1 -25.71 27.16 19.11
CA MET A 1 -25.92 26.90 17.67
C MET A 1 -24.77 26.04 17.20
N VAL A 2 -25.00 24.74 17.07
CA VAL A 2 -24.04 23.80 16.48
C VAL A 2 -24.19 23.98 14.98
N HIS A 3 -23.19 24.58 14.33
CA HIS A 3 -23.19 24.67 12.88
C HIS A 3 -23.06 23.26 12.31
N ASP A 4 -23.97 22.99 11.38
CA ASP A 4 -24.15 21.74 10.64
C ASP A 4 -22.80 21.29 10.06
N ARG A 5 -22.24 20.22 10.62
CA ARG A 5 -21.10 19.52 10.02
C ARG A 5 -21.64 18.91 8.74
N ASN A 6 -21.10 19.29 7.58
CA ASN A 6 -21.21 18.52 6.33
C ASN A 6 -20.68 17.10 6.59
N ARG A 7 -21.53 16.26 7.19
CA ARG A 7 -21.32 14.85 7.38
C ARG A 7 -21.53 14.23 6.00
N ARG A 8 -20.48 13.62 5.45
CA ARG A 8 -20.70 12.51 4.52
C ARG A 8 -21.70 11.57 5.23
N PRO A 9 -22.86 11.25 4.65
CA PRO A 9 -23.71 10.25 5.25
C PRO A 9 -22.88 8.96 5.32
N LEU A 10 -22.60 8.49 6.53
CA LEU A 10 -22.32 7.08 6.75
C LEU A 10 -23.62 6.39 6.32
N GLY A 11 -23.67 5.97 5.05
CA GLY A 11 -24.70 5.08 4.56
C GLY A 11 -24.85 3.95 5.57
N SER A 12 -26.10 3.63 5.89
CA SER A 12 -26.53 2.56 6.78
C SER A 12 -25.49 1.44 6.90
N THR A 13 -25.02 1.18 8.12
CA THR A 13 -24.22 0.02 8.55
C THR A 13 -24.30 -1.16 7.59
N THR A 14 -23.49 -1.12 6.54
CA THR A 14 -23.04 -2.33 5.87
C THR A 14 -22.01 -2.90 6.81
N ALA A 15 -22.25 -4.12 7.29
CA ALA A 15 -21.15 -4.95 7.75
C ALA A 15 -20.05 -4.81 6.68
N PHE A 16 -18.84 -4.41 7.08
CA PHE A 16 -17.67 -4.37 6.22
C PHE A 16 -17.43 -5.82 5.78
N ALA A 17 -18.13 -6.23 4.72
CA ALA A 17 -17.87 -7.44 4.00
C ALA A 17 -16.56 -7.23 3.25
N TRP A 18 -15.86 -8.32 2.94
CA TRP A 18 -14.70 -8.30 2.04
C TRP A 18 -15.00 -7.36 0.86
N PRO A 19 -14.17 -6.35 0.60
CA PRO A 19 -14.37 -5.50 -0.56
C PRO A 19 -14.44 -6.42 -1.77
N ASP A 20 -15.50 -6.30 -2.54
CA ASP A 20 -15.65 -7.04 -3.78
C ASP A 20 -14.51 -6.58 -4.72
N LEU A 21 -13.42 -7.36 -4.70
CA LEU A 21 -12.20 -7.05 -5.43
C LEU A 21 -12.41 -7.15 -6.93
N ASP A 22 -13.54 -7.72 -7.38
CA ASP A 22 -13.92 -7.82 -8.79
C ASP A 22 -14.67 -6.55 -9.24
N ARG A 23 -15.15 -5.69 -8.31
CA ARG A 23 -15.82 -4.41 -8.66
C ARG A 23 -14.99 -3.51 -9.57
N HIS A 24 -13.66 -3.63 -9.53
CA HIS A 24 -12.81 -2.84 -10.41
C HIS A 24 -13.03 -3.19 -11.90
N GLU A 25 -13.48 -4.40 -12.24
CA GLU A 25 -13.79 -4.79 -13.62
C GLU A 25 -15.05 -4.07 -14.16
N GLU A 26 -15.93 -3.63 -13.27
CA GLU A 26 -17.18 -2.91 -13.60
C GLU A 26 -17.02 -1.38 -13.54
N ILE A 27 -15.86 -0.89 -13.09
CA ILE A 27 -15.62 0.52 -12.84
C ILE A 27 -14.74 1.11 -13.94
N ASP A 28 -15.21 2.22 -14.53
CA ASP A 28 -14.37 3.11 -15.32
C ASP A 28 -13.57 4.01 -14.38
N ASP A 29 -12.31 3.65 -14.16
CA ASP A 29 -11.38 4.35 -13.26
C ASP A 29 -11.08 5.78 -13.74
N VAL A 30 -11.04 6.02 -15.05
CA VAL A 30 -10.88 7.35 -15.65
C VAL A 30 -12.08 8.23 -15.33
N THR A 31 -13.30 7.70 -15.42
CA THR A 31 -14.51 8.45 -15.05
C THR A 31 -14.46 8.89 -13.58
N ARG A 32 -14.02 8.01 -12.66
CA ARG A 32 -13.84 8.40 -11.23
C ARG A 32 -12.74 9.45 -11.06
N ALA A 33 -11.65 9.34 -11.80
CA ALA A 33 -10.58 10.35 -11.76
C ALA A 33 -11.08 11.72 -12.28
N LEU A 34 -11.93 11.73 -13.30
CA LEU A 34 -12.61 12.92 -13.80
C LEU A 34 -13.57 13.52 -12.75
N GLU A 35 -14.36 12.70 -12.06
CA GLU A 35 -15.23 13.15 -10.96
C GLU A 35 -14.42 13.80 -9.84
N LEU A 36 -13.33 13.16 -9.43
CA LEU A 36 -12.39 13.70 -8.43
C LEU A 36 -11.75 15.01 -8.91
N PHE A 37 -11.35 15.10 -10.18
CA PHE A 37 -10.84 16.34 -10.78
C PHE A 37 -11.85 17.49 -10.68
N GLN A 38 -13.11 17.23 -11.02
CA GLN A 38 -14.17 18.23 -10.96
C GLN A 38 -14.44 18.69 -9.52
N ASP A 39 -14.46 17.75 -8.56
CA ASP A 39 -14.57 18.06 -7.14
C ASP A 39 -13.38 18.91 -6.64
N ALA A 40 -12.16 18.51 -6.97
CA ALA A 40 -10.96 19.24 -6.57
C ALA A 40 -10.93 20.65 -7.16
N ALA A 41 -11.31 20.83 -8.43
CA ALA A 41 -11.37 22.13 -9.09
C ALA A 41 -12.41 23.07 -8.44
N ALA A 42 -13.52 22.51 -7.96
CA ALA A 42 -14.56 23.26 -7.27
C ALA A 42 -14.17 23.61 -5.83
N THR A 43 -13.57 22.66 -5.10
CA THR A 43 -13.47 22.73 -3.64
C THR A 43 -12.08 23.05 -3.10
N VAL A 44 -11.00 22.81 -3.84
CA VAL A 44 -9.61 23.00 -3.36
C VAL A 44 -9.03 24.32 -3.90
N PRO A 45 -8.76 25.33 -3.04
CA PRO A 45 -8.26 26.63 -3.50
C PRO A 45 -6.97 26.57 -4.31
N ALA A 46 -5.98 25.79 -3.85
CA ALA A 46 -4.70 25.64 -4.54
C ALA A 46 -4.86 25.02 -5.93
N TYR A 47 -5.76 24.02 -6.08
CA TYR A 47 -5.97 23.35 -7.36
C TYR A 47 -6.64 24.28 -8.37
N ARG A 48 -7.61 25.08 -7.95
CA ARG A 48 -8.22 26.11 -8.79
C ARG A 48 -7.20 27.15 -9.28
N ASP A 49 -6.34 27.62 -8.39
CA ASP A 49 -5.27 28.57 -8.77
C ASP A 49 -4.26 27.93 -9.73
N PHE A 50 -3.89 26.67 -9.49
CA PHE A 50 -3.04 25.88 -10.38
C PHE A 50 -3.65 25.79 -11.79
N LEU A 51 -4.93 25.45 -11.92
CA LEU A 51 -5.61 25.36 -13.22
C LEU A 51 -5.66 26.73 -13.93
N SER A 52 -6.01 27.80 -13.19
CA SER A 52 -6.04 29.16 -13.73
C SER A 52 -4.66 29.61 -14.24
N THR A 53 -3.60 29.32 -13.50
CA THR A 53 -2.22 29.65 -13.87
C THR A 53 -1.78 28.93 -15.16
N HIS A 54 -2.32 27.74 -15.42
CA HIS A 54 -2.07 26.98 -16.65
C HIS A 54 -3.09 27.27 -17.77
N GLY A 55 -4.01 28.23 -17.57
CA GLY A 55 -5.02 28.60 -18.56
C GLY A 55 -6.05 27.49 -18.83
N LEU A 56 -6.26 26.60 -17.86
CA LEU A 56 -7.20 25.48 -17.98
C LEU A 56 -8.57 25.85 -17.38
N ASP A 57 -9.62 25.69 -18.19
CA ASP A 57 -11.00 25.77 -17.72
C ASP A 57 -11.50 24.37 -17.32
N PRO A 58 -11.75 24.11 -16.01
CA PRO A 58 -12.24 22.81 -15.55
C PRO A 58 -13.54 22.36 -16.24
N ALA A 59 -14.37 23.30 -16.69
CA ALA A 59 -15.63 22.98 -17.34
C ALA A 59 -15.45 22.27 -18.70
N THR A 60 -14.29 22.47 -19.33
CA THR A 60 -13.97 21.92 -20.66
C THR A 60 -13.37 20.51 -20.61
N ILE A 61 -12.89 20.07 -19.44
CA ILE A 61 -12.23 18.77 -19.27
C ILE A 61 -13.27 17.73 -18.85
N ARG A 62 -13.75 16.96 -19.84
CA ARG A 62 -14.82 15.97 -19.72
C ARG A 62 -14.46 14.59 -20.27
N THR A 63 -13.36 14.48 -21.02
CA THR A 63 -12.90 13.20 -21.61
C THR A 63 -11.56 12.76 -21.04
N ALA A 64 -11.24 11.48 -21.22
CA ALA A 64 -9.97 10.88 -20.85
C ALA A 64 -8.77 11.62 -21.47
N GLU A 65 -8.87 11.99 -22.75
CA GLU A 65 -7.81 12.68 -23.49
C GLU A 65 -7.57 14.08 -22.93
N GLN A 66 -8.63 14.79 -22.56
CA GLN A 66 -8.53 16.12 -21.96
C GLN A 66 -7.94 16.05 -20.55
N PHE A 67 -8.33 15.04 -19.77
CA PHE A 67 -7.74 14.77 -18.46
C PHE A 67 -6.24 14.49 -18.56
N ALA A 68 -5.84 13.64 -19.53
CA ALA A 68 -4.45 13.35 -19.85
C ALA A 68 -3.65 14.57 -20.37
N GLY A 69 -4.33 15.68 -20.70
CA GLY A 69 -3.72 16.96 -21.03
C GLY A 69 -3.35 17.85 -19.83
N ILE A 70 -3.89 17.59 -18.63
CA ILE A 70 -3.63 18.42 -17.43
C ILE A 70 -2.17 18.29 -16.99
N PRO A 71 -1.39 19.37 -16.79
CA PRO A 71 -0.02 19.26 -16.29
C PRO A 71 0.05 18.44 -14.98
N PRO A 72 0.93 17.43 -14.88
CA PRO A 72 1.07 16.63 -13.66
C PRO A 72 1.45 17.49 -12.46
N LEU A 73 0.84 17.20 -11.32
CA LEU A 73 1.25 17.81 -10.06
C LEU A 73 2.57 17.20 -9.61
N CYS A 74 3.48 18.01 -9.08
CA CYS A 74 4.60 17.52 -8.31
C CYS A 74 4.81 18.40 -7.08
N ARG A 75 5.74 18.00 -6.20
CA ARG A 75 6.04 18.75 -4.99
C ARG A 75 6.42 20.21 -5.31
N ASP A 76 7.36 20.41 -6.22
CA ASP A 76 7.91 21.73 -6.58
C ASP A 76 6.91 22.64 -7.33
N THR A 77 5.99 22.06 -8.09
CA THR A 77 5.00 22.82 -8.90
C THR A 77 3.70 23.05 -8.16
N TYR A 78 3.42 22.29 -7.10
CA TYR A 78 2.14 22.33 -6.41
C TYR A 78 2.30 22.37 -4.89
N GLN A 79 2.76 21.29 -4.25
CA GLN A 79 2.72 21.16 -2.78
C GLN A 79 3.50 22.27 -2.08
N ASP A 80 4.71 22.58 -2.55
CA ASP A 80 5.60 23.56 -1.91
C ASP A 80 5.20 25.01 -2.23
N ARG A 81 4.23 25.22 -3.13
CA ARG A 81 3.79 26.56 -3.56
C ARG A 81 2.64 27.13 -2.76
N TYR A 82 1.86 26.28 -2.09
CA TYR A 82 0.67 26.71 -1.38
C TYR A 82 0.76 26.42 0.11
N PRO A 83 0.23 27.31 0.96
CA PRO A 83 0.02 27.00 2.37
C PRO A 83 -0.86 25.75 2.53
N LEU A 84 -0.51 24.90 3.50
CA LEU A 84 -1.18 23.62 3.74
C LEU A 84 -2.73 23.68 3.75
N PRO A 85 -3.40 24.65 4.39
CA PRO A 85 -4.86 24.72 4.34
C PRO A 85 -5.43 24.84 2.93
N GLN A 86 -4.73 25.52 2.00
CA GLN A 86 -5.20 25.73 0.63
C GLN A 86 -5.12 24.46 -0.23
N LEU A 87 -4.30 23.49 0.18
CA LEU A 87 -4.22 22.17 -0.43
C LEU A 87 -5.41 21.28 -0.01
N CYS A 88 -6.14 21.66 1.04
CA CYS A 88 -7.31 20.95 1.55
C CYS A 88 -8.61 21.52 0.96
N ARG A 89 -9.67 20.71 1.01
CA ARG A 89 -11.02 21.13 0.62
C ARG A 89 -11.48 22.31 1.46
N GLY A 90 -12.06 23.31 0.78
CA GLY A 90 -12.54 24.54 1.40
C GLY A 90 -11.44 25.45 1.95
N GLY A 91 -10.15 25.13 1.78
CA GLY A 91 -9.07 25.95 2.31
C GLY A 91 -8.85 25.80 3.81
N ARG A 92 -9.24 24.66 4.40
CA ARG A 92 -9.35 24.47 5.86
C ARG A 92 -8.68 23.18 6.32
N LEU A 93 -8.05 23.24 7.49
CA LEU A 93 -7.43 22.08 8.14
C LEU A 93 -8.31 21.40 9.18
N ASP A 94 -9.38 22.05 9.64
CA ASP A 94 -10.25 21.52 10.70
C ASP A 94 -11.22 20.42 10.22
N GLY A 95 -11.14 20.05 8.94
CA GLY A 95 -11.71 18.82 8.39
C GLY A 95 -10.81 17.58 8.59
N CYS A 96 -9.54 17.79 8.87
CA CYS A 96 -8.55 16.74 9.10
C CYS A 96 -8.45 16.44 10.60
N ASP A 97 -8.22 15.17 10.96
CA ASP A 97 -8.12 14.73 12.35
C ASP A 97 -6.71 14.25 12.74
N MET A 98 -5.80 14.13 11.76
CA MET A 98 -4.40 13.80 11.99
C MET A 98 -3.48 14.52 11.01
N VAL A 99 -2.21 14.69 11.39
CA VAL A 99 -1.15 15.21 10.52
C VAL A 99 0.02 14.25 10.55
N ALA A 100 0.37 13.72 9.38
CA ALA A 100 1.61 13.01 9.18
C ALA A 100 2.71 13.96 8.68
N VAL A 101 3.96 13.57 8.84
CA VAL A 101 5.12 14.36 8.43
C VAL A 101 6.08 13.47 7.64
N SER A 102 6.44 13.93 6.46
CA SER A 102 7.52 13.38 5.64
C SER A 102 8.77 14.25 5.76
N ALA A 103 9.95 13.66 5.91
CA ALA A 103 11.20 14.39 5.77
C ALA A 103 11.70 14.28 4.32
N ASN A 104 12.06 15.39 3.70
CA ASN A 104 12.73 15.37 2.41
C ASN A 104 14.27 15.25 2.59
N ALA A 105 14.98 15.05 1.48
CA ALA A 105 16.44 14.94 1.49
C ALA A 105 17.17 16.22 1.97
N SER A 106 16.51 17.38 1.95
CA SER A 106 17.05 18.64 2.49
C SER A 106 16.71 18.85 3.98
N GLY A 107 16.07 17.87 4.63
CA GLY A 107 15.71 17.90 6.04
C GLY A 107 14.48 18.76 6.38
N GLN A 108 13.83 19.37 5.38
CA GLN A 108 12.56 20.06 5.58
C GLN A 108 11.41 19.04 5.68
N SER A 109 10.59 19.25 6.69
CA SER A 109 9.42 18.43 6.97
C SER A 109 8.21 18.95 6.20
N THR A 110 7.60 18.12 5.35
CA THR A 110 6.31 18.39 4.72
C THR A 110 5.19 17.74 5.53
N ALA A 111 4.21 18.53 5.92
CA ALA A 111 3.04 18.06 6.64
C ALA A 111 1.99 17.52 5.66
N TRP A 112 1.31 16.45 6.08
CA TRP A 112 0.29 15.74 5.32
C TRP A 112 -0.96 15.60 6.19
N PRO A 113 -1.96 16.48 6.02
CA PRO A 113 -3.25 16.36 6.69
C PRO A 113 -3.94 15.07 6.27
N ARG A 114 -4.59 14.41 7.23
CA ARG A 114 -5.28 13.14 7.07
C ARG A 114 -6.59 13.15 7.84
N SER A 115 -7.50 12.29 7.42
CA SER A 115 -8.68 11.92 8.21
C SER A 115 -8.75 10.42 8.45
N VAL A 116 -9.55 10.01 9.42
CA VAL A 116 -9.90 8.60 9.64
C VAL A 116 -10.48 7.93 8.38
N LEU A 117 -11.10 8.70 7.48
CA LEU A 117 -11.61 8.16 6.21
C LEU A 117 -10.48 7.80 5.24
N ASP A 118 -9.39 8.57 5.21
CA ASP A 118 -8.20 8.23 4.42
C ASP A 118 -7.61 6.91 4.90
N GLU A 119 -7.62 6.66 6.21
CA GLU A 119 -7.15 5.42 6.83
C GLU A 119 -8.08 4.24 6.51
N MET A 120 -9.39 4.42 6.57
CA MET A 120 -10.38 3.36 6.27
C MET A 120 -10.32 2.87 4.82
N VAL A 121 -10.05 3.76 3.85
CA VAL A 121 -9.86 3.34 2.46
C VAL A 121 -8.59 2.49 2.34
N VAL A 122 -7.51 2.94 2.98
CA VAL A 122 -6.21 2.25 2.94
C VAL A 122 -6.22 0.95 3.74
N SER A 123 -7.05 0.82 4.78
CA SER A 123 -7.11 -0.39 5.62
C SER A 123 -7.48 -1.64 4.83
N GLN A 124 -8.12 -1.51 3.66
CA GLN A 124 -8.38 -2.62 2.75
C GLN A 124 -7.08 -3.26 2.18
N ARG A 125 -6.01 -2.47 2.03
CA ARG A 125 -4.68 -2.97 1.64
C ARG A 125 -4.02 -3.77 2.76
N PHE A 126 -4.15 -3.29 3.99
CA PHE A 126 -3.74 -4.06 5.16
C PHE A 126 -4.57 -5.33 5.32
N GLU A 127 -5.89 -5.25 5.11
CA GLU A 127 -6.79 -6.40 5.18
C GLU A 127 -6.40 -7.49 4.17
N GLN A 128 -6.10 -7.11 2.93
CA GLN A 128 -5.67 -8.08 1.91
C GLN A 128 -4.45 -8.88 2.34
N VAL A 129 -3.46 -8.24 2.96
CA VAL A 129 -2.29 -8.94 3.50
C VAL A 129 -2.67 -9.80 4.70
N MET A 130 -3.39 -9.22 5.67
CA MET A 130 -3.73 -9.88 6.93
C MET A 130 -4.62 -11.11 6.71
N GLN A 131 -5.61 -11.03 5.82
CA GLN A 131 -6.49 -12.16 5.49
C GLN A 131 -5.93 -13.05 4.38
N GLY A 132 -5.45 -12.45 3.30
CA GLY A 132 -5.05 -13.16 2.08
C GLY A 132 -3.74 -13.93 2.23
N SER A 133 -2.77 -13.35 2.94
CA SER A 133 -1.47 -13.98 3.20
C SER A 133 -1.42 -14.58 4.61
N PHE A 134 -1.66 -13.78 5.64
CA PHE A 134 -1.37 -14.18 7.03
C PHE A 134 -2.50 -14.95 7.73
N GLN A 135 -3.68 -15.07 7.12
CA GLN A 135 -4.85 -15.75 7.71
C GLN A 135 -5.22 -15.24 9.11
N ALA A 136 -4.96 -13.95 9.37
CA ALA A 136 -5.13 -13.31 10.67
C ALA A 136 -6.60 -13.05 11.02
N ASP A 137 -7.53 -13.31 10.10
CA ASP A 137 -8.99 -13.42 10.36
C ASP A 137 -9.35 -14.67 11.15
N ARG A 138 -8.47 -15.69 11.15
CA ARG A 138 -8.71 -16.99 11.80
C ARG A 138 -7.73 -17.31 12.91
N ARG A 139 -6.53 -16.72 12.87
CA ARG A 139 -5.45 -16.97 13.83
C ARG A 139 -5.34 -15.81 14.79
N ARG A 140 -5.32 -16.10 16.10
CA ARG A 140 -5.00 -15.09 17.11
C ARG A 140 -3.61 -14.56 16.83
N THR A 141 -3.53 -13.27 16.52
CA THR A 141 -2.32 -12.65 15.98
C THR A 141 -1.88 -11.49 16.87
N LEU A 142 -0.62 -11.52 17.29
CA LEU A 142 0.04 -10.35 17.85
C LEU A 142 0.63 -9.54 16.69
N ALA A 143 0.16 -8.32 16.49
CA ALA A 143 0.65 -7.43 15.45
C ALA A 143 1.54 -6.35 16.09
N VAL A 144 2.84 -6.36 15.76
CA VAL A 144 3.85 -5.48 16.36
C VAL A 144 4.30 -4.43 15.35
N VAL A 145 4.03 -3.16 15.65
CA VAL A 145 4.43 -2.03 14.82
C VAL A 145 5.87 -1.62 15.17
N GLY A 146 6.82 -2.06 14.35
CA GLY A 146 8.25 -1.72 14.42
C GLY A 146 8.67 -0.56 13.51
N PHE A 147 7.72 0.18 12.92
CA PHE A 147 8.01 1.46 12.25
C PHE A 147 8.19 2.59 13.26
N ALA A 148 8.80 3.71 12.85
CA ALA A 148 8.81 4.91 13.68
C ALA A 148 7.37 5.35 14.01
N MET A 149 7.09 5.61 15.29
CA MET A 149 5.80 6.12 15.77
C MET A 149 5.83 7.66 15.86
N GLY A 150 4.67 8.27 16.13
CA GLY A 150 4.51 9.72 16.15
C GLY A 150 3.91 10.20 14.82
N SER A 151 4.51 11.22 14.19
CA SER A 151 4.03 11.80 12.93
C SER A 151 4.44 11.02 11.68
N CYS A 152 5.21 9.93 11.80
CA CYS A 152 5.62 9.12 10.65
C CYS A 152 4.44 8.30 10.11
N VAL A 153 4.14 8.46 8.81
CA VAL A 153 3.04 7.78 8.10
C VAL A 153 3.06 6.28 8.36
N SER A 154 4.20 5.61 8.18
CA SER A 154 4.31 4.15 8.26
C SER A 154 3.86 3.58 9.61
N GLY A 155 4.24 4.21 10.73
CA GLY A 155 3.85 3.75 12.06
C GLY A 155 2.40 4.04 12.39
N MET A 156 1.94 5.29 12.15
CA MET A 156 0.57 5.70 12.45
C MET A 156 -0.45 4.94 11.59
N TYR A 157 -0.22 4.83 10.27
CA TYR A 157 -1.15 4.14 9.35
C TYR A 157 -1.25 2.67 9.69
N THR A 158 -0.13 2.00 9.93
CA THR A 158 -0.14 0.56 10.25
C THR A 158 -0.94 0.31 11.53
N ALA A 159 -0.70 1.11 12.57
CA ALA A 159 -1.45 1.00 13.83
C ALA A 159 -2.95 1.27 13.63
N ALA A 160 -3.32 2.34 12.92
CA ALA A 160 -4.71 2.72 12.68
C ALA A 160 -5.44 1.67 11.82
N CYS A 161 -4.84 1.25 10.70
CA CYS A 161 -5.42 0.25 9.80
C CYS A 161 -5.65 -1.09 10.51
N TRP A 162 -4.68 -1.58 11.29
CA TRP A 162 -4.90 -2.79 12.09
C TRP A 162 -5.97 -2.62 13.15
N ARG A 163 -6.06 -1.44 13.79
CA ARG A 163 -7.16 -1.15 14.72
C ARG A 163 -8.51 -1.18 14.01
N HIS A 164 -8.63 -0.67 12.79
CA HIS A 164 -9.85 -0.81 12.01
C HIS A 164 -10.21 -2.29 11.79
N LEU A 165 -9.25 -3.16 11.47
CA LEU A 165 -9.51 -4.61 11.33
C LEU A 165 -10.03 -5.24 12.63
N THR A 166 -9.61 -4.78 13.81
CA THR A 166 -10.19 -5.27 15.09
C THR A 166 -11.67 -4.95 15.21
N THR A 167 -12.13 -3.81 14.66
CA THR A 167 -13.55 -3.44 14.61
C THR A 167 -14.36 -4.33 13.66
N LEU A 168 -13.68 -4.99 12.71
CA LEU A 168 -14.26 -6.00 11.81
C LEU A 168 -14.28 -7.40 12.41
N GLY A 169 -13.82 -7.56 13.66
CA GLY A 169 -13.82 -8.84 14.37
C GLY A 169 -12.58 -9.70 14.17
N TYR A 170 -11.51 -9.18 13.55
CA TYR A 170 -10.26 -9.92 13.45
C TYR A 170 -9.65 -10.14 14.85
N PRO A 171 -9.16 -11.35 15.18
CA PRO A 171 -8.52 -11.67 16.45
C PRO A 171 -7.09 -11.10 16.53
N LEU A 172 -6.95 -9.77 16.38
CA LEU A 172 -5.67 -9.06 16.47
C LEU A 172 -5.50 -8.39 17.83
N THR A 173 -4.28 -8.47 18.37
CA THR A 173 -3.82 -7.58 19.45
C THR A 173 -2.64 -6.79 18.93
N ILE A 174 -2.68 -5.47 19.08
CA ILE A 174 -1.72 -4.56 18.46
C ILE A 174 -0.79 -3.99 19.52
N ALA A 175 0.52 -4.14 19.32
CA ALA A 175 1.55 -3.48 20.10
C ALA A 175 2.26 -2.45 19.23
N THR A 176 2.50 -1.25 19.77
CA THR A 176 3.15 -0.14 19.03
C THR A 176 4.45 0.30 19.71
N PRO A 177 5.44 -0.61 19.85
CA PRO A 177 6.72 -0.28 20.48
C PRO A 177 7.55 0.73 19.67
N GLY A 178 7.21 0.89 18.38
CA GLY A 178 7.98 1.67 17.43
C GLY A 178 9.29 0.98 17.06
N ALA A 179 10.18 1.70 16.38
CA ALA A 179 11.52 1.21 15.99
C ALA A 179 12.49 1.11 17.20
N ASN A 180 12.09 0.36 18.24
CA ASN A 180 12.85 0.12 19.45
C ASN A 180 13.06 -1.39 19.63
N VAL A 181 14.27 -1.86 19.35
CA VAL A 181 14.62 -3.29 19.39
C VAL A 181 14.34 -3.91 20.75
N ALA A 182 14.79 -3.27 21.84
CA ALA A 182 14.63 -3.83 23.19
C ALA A 182 13.14 -3.98 23.56
N GLU A 183 12.33 -2.98 23.24
CA GLU A 183 10.90 -3.01 23.52
C GLU A 183 10.16 -4.04 22.63
N ILE A 184 10.52 -4.16 21.34
CA ILE A 184 9.94 -5.19 20.48
C ILE A 184 10.27 -6.59 21.01
N LEU A 185 11.53 -6.86 21.36
CA LEU A 185 11.94 -8.18 21.87
C LEU A 185 11.24 -8.50 23.19
N ARG A 186 11.07 -7.51 24.07
CA ARG A 186 10.27 -7.65 25.31
C ARG A 186 8.82 -8.02 24.99
N VAL A 187 8.17 -7.28 24.10
CA VAL A 187 6.79 -7.53 23.65
C VAL A 187 6.64 -8.93 23.06
N VAL A 188 7.52 -9.33 22.14
CA VAL A 188 7.46 -10.65 21.49
C VAL A 188 7.65 -11.76 22.51
N THR A 189 8.61 -11.61 23.43
CA THR A 189 8.90 -12.62 24.46
C THR A 189 7.76 -12.78 25.46
N GLU A 190 7.20 -11.67 25.94
CA GLU A 190 6.13 -11.69 26.95
C GLU A 190 4.77 -12.06 26.36
N LEU A 191 4.41 -11.47 25.21
CA LEU A 191 3.07 -11.60 24.64
C LEU A 191 2.98 -12.68 23.57
N GLY A 192 4.03 -12.87 22.77
CA GLY A 192 4.04 -13.82 21.64
C GLY A 192 3.52 -15.22 21.97
N PRO A 193 3.87 -15.85 23.13
CA PRO A 193 3.39 -17.18 23.49
C PRO A 193 1.86 -17.31 23.67
N HIS A 194 1.13 -16.19 23.78
CA HIS A 194 -0.33 -16.19 23.90
C HIS A 194 -1.07 -16.19 22.55
N PHE A 195 -0.33 -16.09 21.44
CA PHE A 195 -0.85 -15.99 20.08
C PHE A 195 -0.40 -17.17 19.24
N GLU A 196 -1.09 -17.42 18.14
CA GLU A 196 -0.73 -18.46 17.17
C GLU A 196 0.34 -17.96 16.20
N GLN A 197 0.44 -16.65 16.02
CA GLN A 197 1.45 -16.01 15.17
C GLN A 197 1.75 -14.58 15.61
N VAL A 198 2.93 -14.10 15.21
CA VAL A 198 3.38 -12.73 15.40
C VAL A 198 3.62 -12.08 14.03
N VAL A 199 2.92 -10.97 13.75
CA VAL A 199 3.20 -10.12 12.59
C VAL A 199 4.15 -9.00 13.03
N LEU A 200 5.33 -8.94 12.43
CA LEU A 200 6.30 -7.85 12.61
C LEU A 200 6.19 -6.89 11.42
N ALA A 201 5.83 -5.64 11.70
CA ALA A 201 5.84 -4.57 10.72
C ALA A 201 7.11 -3.72 10.85
N GLY A 202 7.82 -3.45 9.76
CA GLY A 202 9.06 -2.65 9.80
C GLY A 202 9.72 -2.47 8.45
N CYS A 203 10.72 -1.59 8.37
CA CYS A 203 11.55 -1.51 7.17
C CYS A 203 12.52 -2.71 7.11
N PRO A 204 12.86 -3.21 5.92
CA PRO A 204 13.77 -4.34 5.73
C PRO A 204 15.05 -4.30 6.57
N SER A 205 15.80 -3.20 6.54
CA SER A 205 17.04 -3.05 7.30
C SER A 205 16.84 -3.17 8.82
N PHE A 206 15.79 -2.55 9.35
CA PHE A 206 15.43 -2.63 10.75
C PHE A 206 14.95 -4.04 11.15
N VAL A 207 14.19 -4.72 10.29
CA VAL A 207 13.76 -6.10 10.54
C VAL A 207 14.98 -7.04 10.60
N SER A 208 15.95 -6.88 9.71
CA SER A 208 17.20 -7.65 9.78
C SER A 208 17.95 -7.41 11.10
N LEU A 209 18.07 -6.15 11.54
CA LEU A 209 18.66 -5.79 12.83
C LEU A 209 17.91 -6.44 14.00
N LEU A 210 16.58 -6.33 14.02
CA LEU A 210 15.72 -6.87 15.07
C LEU A 210 15.84 -8.39 15.18
N VAL A 211 15.78 -9.08 14.04
CA VAL A 211 15.84 -10.54 13.98
C VAL A 211 17.22 -11.03 14.45
N ALA A 212 18.30 -10.38 14.00
CA ALA A 212 19.65 -10.69 14.46
C ALA A 212 19.80 -10.48 15.97
N ALA A 213 19.36 -9.33 16.49
CA ALA A 213 19.43 -9.02 17.92
C ALA A 213 18.62 -10.01 18.78
N GLY A 214 17.44 -10.44 18.30
CA GLY A 214 16.65 -11.47 18.97
C GLY A 214 17.38 -12.81 19.03
N ALA A 215 17.99 -13.24 17.92
CA ALA A 215 18.76 -14.49 17.86
C ALA A 215 19.99 -14.44 18.79
N GLU A 216 20.71 -13.31 18.84
CA GLU A 216 21.84 -13.08 19.77
C GLU A 216 21.40 -13.15 21.25
N GLN A 217 20.17 -12.73 21.56
CA GLN A 217 19.57 -12.82 22.89
C GLN A 217 18.95 -14.20 23.19
N GLY A 218 19.10 -15.18 22.30
CA GLY A 218 18.58 -16.54 22.48
C GLY A 218 17.08 -16.68 22.23
N LEU A 219 16.46 -15.73 21.53
CA LEU A 219 15.05 -15.83 21.13
C LEU A 219 14.88 -16.88 20.02
N ASP A 220 14.08 -17.91 20.30
CA ASP A 220 13.71 -18.94 19.32
C ASP A 220 12.61 -18.42 18.37
N TRP A 221 13.02 -17.63 17.36
CA TRP A 221 12.09 -17.03 16.38
C TRP A 221 11.08 -18.01 15.75
N PRO A 222 11.49 -19.23 15.31
CA PRO A 222 10.56 -20.22 14.76
C PRO A 222 9.33 -20.52 15.62
N ARG A 223 9.44 -20.40 16.95
CA ARG A 223 8.32 -20.63 17.88
C ARG A 223 7.14 -19.69 17.65
N TYR A 224 7.37 -18.49 17.12
CA TYR A 224 6.36 -17.43 17.03
C TYR A 224 5.60 -17.41 15.70
N SER A 225 5.88 -18.34 14.77
CA SER A 225 5.27 -18.35 13.43
C SER A 225 5.25 -16.95 12.81
N VAL A 226 6.44 -16.35 12.69
CA VAL A 226 6.58 -14.93 12.32
C VAL A 226 6.00 -14.66 10.93
N ARG A 227 5.36 -13.50 10.79
CA ARG A 227 4.89 -12.92 9.52
C ARG A 227 5.48 -11.52 9.36
N LEU A 228 5.81 -11.12 8.15
CA LEU A 228 6.50 -9.84 7.91
C LEU A 228 5.66 -8.90 7.05
N MET A 229 5.35 -7.72 7.58
CA MET A 229 4.73 -6.63 6.84
C MET A 229 5.75 -5.50 6.63
N LEU A 230 6.21 -5.34 5.40
CA LEU A 230 7.38 -4.52 5.09
C LEU A 230 6.99 -3.24 4.37
N ALA A 231 7.75 -2.17 4.52
CA ALA A 231 7.59 -0.95 3.74
C ALA A 231 8.88 -0.10 3.75
N GLY A 232 8.92 0.92 2.90
CA GLY A 232 9.90 2.01 2.96
C GLY A 232 11.24 1.76 2.28
N GLU A 233 11.72 0.51 2.22
CA GLU A 233 12.99 0.18 1.55
C GLU A 233 12.78 -0.93 0.51
N PRO A 234 13.57 -0.97 -0.57
CA PRO A 234 13.52 -2.06 -1.54
C PRO A 234 13.91 -3.39 -0.88
N VAL A 235 13.32 -4.47 -1.39
CA VAL A 235 13.62 -5.85 -0.99
C VAL A 235 13.99 -6.63 -2.23
N ASP A 236 15.09 -7.38 -2.21
CA ASP A 236 15.35 -8.45 -3.18
C ASP A 236 14.95 -9.82 -2.61
N GLU A 237 14.88 -10.83 -3.47
CA GLU A 237 14.44 -12.16 -3.06
C GLU A 237 15.50 -12.90 -2.22
N GLU A 238 16.78 -12.51 -2.31
CA GLU A 238 17.85 -13.08 -1.49
C GLU A 238 17.72 -12.63 -0.03
N TRP A 239 17.47 -11.34 0.19
CA TRP A 239 17.13 -10.80 1.51
C TRP A 239 15.91 -11.50 2.10
N ARG A 240 14.86 -11.70 1.29
CA ARG A 240 13.63 -12.37 1.74
C ARG A 240 13.93 -13.79 2.20
N ASP A 241 14.70 -14.54 1.40
CA ASP A 241 15.12 -15.91 1.74
C ASP A 241 15.98 -15.94 3.01
N GLN A 242 16.89 -14.99 3.19
CA GLN A 242 17.73 -14.90 4.38
C GLN A 242 16.90 -14.69 5.64
N VAL A 243 16.03 -13.68 5.66
CA VAL A 243 15.20 -13.39 6.84
C VAL A 243 14.23 -14.54 7.11
N CYS A 244 13.61 -15.11 6.07
CA CYS A 244 12.72 -16.26 6.21
C CYS A 244 13.40 -17.44 6.90
N ARG A 245 14.64 -17.76 6.51
CA ARG A 245 15.42 -18.82 7.17
C ARG A 245 15.66 -18.52 8.65
N THR A 246 16.01 -17.28 9.00
CA THR A 246 16.31 -16.91 10.39
C THR A 246 15.07 -16.99 11.28
N VAL A 247 13.90 -16.58 10.79
CA VAL A 247 12.67 -16.60 11.60
C VAL A 247 11.83 -17.88 11.46
N GLY A 248 12.29 -18.84 10.65
CA GLY A 248 11.61 -20.13 10.47
C GLY A 248 10.35 -20.09 9.60
N MET A 249 10.25 -19.13 8.67
CA MET A 249 9.15 -19.07 7.69
C MET A 249 9.33 -20.18 6.64
N THR A 250 8.22 -20.80 6.25
CA THR A 250 8.24 -21.95 5.31
C THR A 250 7.81 -21.55 3.90
N ASP A 251 7.02 -20.50 3.77
CA ASP A 251 6.57 -20.01 2.47
C ASP A 251 6.60 -18.47 2.44
N PRO A 252 7.66 -17.86 1.86
CA PRO A 252 7.78 -16.41 1.78
C PRO A 252 6.62 -15.74 1.03
N THR A 253 5.91 -16.44 0.15
CA THR A 253 4.80 -15.87 -0.65
C THR A 253 3.56 -15.56 0.18
N VAL A 254 3.36 -16.27 1.29
CA VAL A 254 2.23 -16.06 2.20
C VAL A 254 2.67 -15.62 3.59
N ASP A 255 3.95 -15.77 3.94
CA ASP A 255 4.46 -15.38 5.25
C ASP A 255 4.98 -13.93 5.27
N SER A 256 5.21 -13.31 4.11
CA SER A 256 5.63 -11.91 3.99
C SER A 256 4.82 -11.12 2.98
N ALA A 257 4.74 -9.81 3.15
CA ALA A 257 4.19 -8.89 2.17
C ALA A 257 4.81 -7.50 2.32
N TRP A 258 5.11 -6.87 1.19
CA TRP A 258 5.59 -5.50 1.13
C TRP A 258 4.47 -4.52 0.75
N MET A 259 4.37 -3.39 1.45
CA MET A 259 3.38 -2.34 1.26
C MET A 259 4.02 -1.17 0.51
N TYR A 260 3.61 -0.91 -0.74
CA TYR A 260 4.07 0.25 -1.50
C TYR A 260 3.27 1.47 -1.13
N GLY A 261 3.97 2.53 -0.74
CA GLY A 261 3.39 3.83 -0.49
C GLY A 261 4.45 4.91 -0.46
N THR A 262 3.98 6.15 -0.52
CA THR A 262 4.77 7.36 -0.34
C THR A 262 4.07 8.25 0.68
N ASP A 263 4.80 9.09 1.39
CA ASP A 263 4.22 9.83 2.52
C ASP A 263 3.08 10.77 2.12
N ASP A 264 3.09 11.22 0.87
CA ASP A 264 2.07 12.06 0.25
C ASP A 264 0.79 11.32 -0.12
N VAL A 265 0.88 10.09 -0.64
CA VAL A 265 -0.30 9.33 -1.14
C VAL A 265 -0.75 8.20 -0.21
N GLY A 266 0.00 7.94 0.85
CA GLY A 266 -0.17 6.78 1.71
C GLY A 266 0.17 5.49 0.97
N VAL A 267 -0.45 4.38 1.36
CA VAL A 267 -0.29 3.10 0.66
C VAL A 267 -1.05 3.13 -0.66
N LEU A 268 -0.35 2.80 -1.74
CA LEU A 268 -0.85 2.72 -3.11
C LEU A 268 -1.17 1.27 -3.51
N GLY A 269 -0.35 0.31 -3.07
CA GLY A 269 -0.54 -1.10 -3.36
C GLY A 269 0.24 -1.99 -2.40
N ASN A 270 0.01 -3.30 -2.48
CA ASN A 270 0.69 -4.28 -1.64
C ASN A 270 1.09 -5.51 -2.45
N GLU A 271 2.14 -6.19 -1.98
CA GLU A 271 2.44 -7.52 -2.45
C GLU A 271 1.30 -8.47 -2.08
N THR A 272 1.04 -9.40 -2.98
CA THR A 272 0.14 -10.54 -2.78
C THR A 272 0.94 -11.82 -3.01
N PRO A 273 0.44 -12.99 -2.57
CA PRO A 273 1.09 -14.25 -2.90
C PRO A 273 1.34 -14.41 -4.41
N LEU A 274 0.41 -13.91 -5.23
CA LEU A 274 0.54 -13.83 -6.68
C LEU A 274 1.70 -12.95 -7.12
N SER A 275 1.77 -11.69 -6.66
CA SER A 275 2.83 -10.79 -7.07
C SER A 275 4.21 -11.27 -6.61
N ILE A 276 4.31 -11.87 -5.42
CA ILE A 276 5.57 -12.46 -4.92
C ILE A 276 5.97 -13.68 -5.75
N ALA A 277 5.04 -14.58 -6.05
CA ALA A 277 5.33 -15.75 -6.89
C ALA A 277 5.86 -15.35 -8.28
N ILE A 278 5.23 -14.36 -8.92
CA ILE A 278 5.67 -13.80 -10.20
C ILE A 278 7.04 -13.16 -10.06
N ARG A 279 7.24 -12.30 -9.05
CA ARG A 279 8.52 -11.62 -8.84
C ARG A 279 9.68 -12.60 -8.60
N ARG A 280 9.44 -13.66 -7.83
CA ARG A 280 10.41 -14.74 -7.58
C ARG A 280 10.73 -15.52 -8.84
N PHE A 281 9.71 -15.83 -9.65
CA PHE A 281 9.93 -16.44 -10.97
C PHE A 281 10.84 -15.55 -11.83
N LEU A 282 10.55 -14.25 -11.93
CA LEU A 282 11.34 -13.31 -12.72
C LEU A 282 12.77 -13.14 -12.19
N ALA A 283 13.00 -13.27 -10.87
CA ALA A 283 14.34 -13.26 -10.28
C ALA A 283 15.22 -14.38 -10.85
N GLY A 284 14.64 -15.57 -11.07
CA GLY A 284 15.32 -16.71 -11.70
C GLY A 284 15.41 -16.61 -13.22
N HIS A 285 14.72 -15.66 -13.86
CA HIS A 285 14.63 -15.53 -15.32
C HIS A 285 14.93 -14.09 -15.79
N PRO A 286 16.19 -13.61 -15.69
CA PRO A 286 16.55 -12.25 -16.07
C PRO A 286 16.16 -11.81 -17.50
N PRO A 287 16.16 -12.70 -18.53
CA PRO A 287 15.63 -12.34 -19.85
C PRO A 287 14.14 -11.97 -19.82
N ALA A 288 13.31 -12.72 -19.09
CA ALA A 288 11.89 -12.43 -18.92
C ALA A 288 11.67 -11.10 -18.18
N ALA A 289 12.44 -10.87 -17.11
CA ALA A 289 12.39 -9.59 -16.37
C ALA A 289 12.73 -8.39 -17.28
N ARG A 290 13.73 -8.52 -18.16
CA ARG A 290 14.08 -7.47 -19.13
C ARG A 290 12.99 -7.23 -20.16
N GLU A 291 12.34 -8.27 -20.63
CA GLU A 291 11.23 -8.16 -21.57
C GLU A 291 10.04 -7.42 -20.94
N LEU A 292 9.69 -7.78 -19.70
CA LEU A 292 8.53 -7.20 -19.01
C LEU A 292 8.77 -5.77 -18.51
N PHE A 293 9.93 -5.51 -17.89
CA PHE A 293 10.21 -4.25 -17.19
C PHE A 293 11.19 -3.34 -17.92
N GLY A 294 11.78 -3.79 -19.03
CA GLY A 294 12.85 -3.07 -19.73
C GLY A 294 14.20 -3.09 -18.99
N THR A 295 14.31 -3.78 -17.85
CA THR A 295 15.52 -3.86 -17.04
C THR A 295 15.69 -5.25 -16.40
N GLY A 296 16.93 -5.67 -16.18
CA GLY A 296 17.22 -6.92 -15.46
C GLY A 296 17.16 -6.77 -13.94
N ARG A 297 17.14 -5.53 -13.42
CA ARG A 297 16.95 -5.28 -11.99
C ARG A 297 15.46 -5.33 -11.66
N LEU A 298 15.07 -6.20 -10.73
CA LEU A 298 13.67 -6.35 -10.38
C LEU A 298 13.11 -5.09 -9.69
N PRO A 299 12.02 -4.51 -10.23
CA PRO A 299 11.30 -3.47 -9.54
C PRO A 299 10.55 -4.02 -8.31
N THR A 300 10.02 -3.13 -7.50
CA THR A 300 8.90 -3.46 -6.61
C THR A 300 7.72 -3.87 -7.49
N LEU A 301 7.08 -5.00 -7.20
CA LEU A 301 5.90 -5.49 -7.94
C LEU A 301 4.75 -5.73 -6.96
N VAL A 302 3.70 -4.91 -7.05
CA VAL A 302 2.54 -4.96 -6.17
C VAL A 302 1.24 -4.95 -6.98
N GLN A 303 0.15 -5.38 -6.36
CA GLN A 303 -1.19 -5.15 -6.88
C GLN A 303 -1.79 -3.90 -6.22
N TYR A 304 -2.60 -3.17 -6.97
CA TYR A 304 -3.31 -1.98 -6.48
C TYR A 304 -4.80 -2.07 -6.83
N ASP A 305 -5.59 -1.18 -6.22
CA ASP A 305 -7.04 -1.15 -6.39
C ASP A 305 -7.47 0.10 -7.20
N PRO A 306 -7.83 -0.06 -8.49
CA PRO A 306 -8.23 1.05 -9.36
C PRO A 306 -9.43 1.85 -8.84
N THR A 307 -10.25 1.25 -7.97
CA THR A 307 -11.44 1.92 -7.42
C THR A 307 -11.09 3.01 -6.41
N THR A 308 -9.88 2.92 -5.82
CA THR A 308 -9.38 3.84 -4.78
C THR A 308 -8.18 4.67 -5.23
N ARG A 309 -7.45 4.21 -6.26
CA ARG A 309 -6.27 4.87 -6.82
C ARG A 309 -6.32 4.76 -8.34
N TYR A 310 -6.46 5.90 -9.02
CA TYR A 310 -6.29 5.94 -10.47
C TYR A 310 -4.80 6.11 -10.78
N LEU A 311 -4.22 5.18 -11.54
CA LEU A 311 -2.81 5.22 -11.94
C LEU A 311 -2.69 5.39 -13.44
N GLU A 312 -1.69 6.17 -13.85
CA GLU A 312 -1.33 6.33 -15.26
C GLU A 312 0.20 6.41 -15.42
N VAL A 313 0.65 6.16 -16.64
CA VAL A 313 2.08 6.21 -17.00
C VAL A 313 2.27 7.25 -18.09
N GLN A 314 3.09 8.27 -17.82
CA GLN A 314 3.43 9.30 -18.82
C GLN A 314 4.96 9.40 -18.96
N GLY A 315 5.48 9.03 -20.14
CA GLY A 315 6.93 9.08 -20.40
C GLY A 315 7.76 8.24 -19.40
N GLY A 316 7.22 7.09 -18.98
CA GLY A 316 7.83 6.20 -17.98
C GLY A 316 7.70 6.65 -16.53
N ARG A 317 7.04 7.79 -16.26
CA ARG A 317 6.75 8.29 -14.91
C ARG A 317 5.40 7.79 -14.44
N LEU A 318 5.32 7.39 -13.17
CA LEU A 318 4.06 7.00 -12.54
C LEU A 318 3.35 8.22 -11.98
N LEU A 319 2.10 8.42 -12.39
CA LEU A 319 1.22 9.43 -11.84
C LEU A 319 0.04 8.76 -11.14
N VAL A 320 -0.47 9.41 -10.09
CA VAL A 320 -1.63 8.94 -9.35
C VAL A 320 -2.65 10.05 -9.16
N SER A 321 -3.93 9.70 -9.29
CA SER A 321 -5.03 10.50 -8.79
C SER A 321 -5.74 9.76 -7.66
N TYR A 322 -5.93 10.42 -6.52
CA TYR A 322 -6.65 9.83 -5.40
C TYR A 322 -7.35 10.88 -4.54
N ASP A 323 -8.45 10.44 -3.95
CA ASP A 323 -9.25 11.23 -3.01
C ASP A 323 -8.70 11.06 -1.58
N GLY A 324 -8.18 12.15 -1.02
CA GLY A 324 -7.86 12.26 0.40
C GLY A 324 -8.12 13.67 0.92
N GLU A 325 -7.71 13.97 2.15
CA GLU A 325 -7.84 15.34 2.70
C GLU A 325 -7.09 16.40 1.88
N VAL A 326 -5.98 15.99 1.25
CA VAL A 326 -5.33 16.71 0.15
C VAL A 326 -5.56 15.92 -1.13
N PRO A 327 -6.60 16.23 -1.93
CA PRO A 327 -6.83 15.58 -3.20
C PRO A 327 -5.65 15.81 -4.15
N LEU A 328 -5.15 14.73 -4.74
CA LEU A 328 -4.06 14.79 -5.70
C LEU A 328 -4.57 14.30 -7.05
N ILE A 329 -4.37 15.11 -8.10
CA ILE A 329 -4.77 14.84 -9.48
C ILE A 329 -3.52 14.70 -10.31
N ARG A 330 -3.33 13.56 -10.98
CA ARG A 330 -2.17 13.27 -11.84
C ARG A 330 -0.84 13.61 -11.16
N TYR A 331 -0.73 13.28 -9.89
CA TYR A 331 0.42 13.61 -9.08
C TYR A 331 1.58 12.66 -9.35
N HIS A 332 2.75 13.22 -9.66
CA HIS A 332 3.97 12.48 -9.96
C HIS A 332 4.58 11.92 -8.68
N LEU A 333 4.65 10.60 -8.59
CA LEU A 333 5.18 9.86 -7.43
C LEU A 333 6.69 10.00 -7.22
N GLY A 334 7.40 10.66 -8.15
CA GLY A 334 8.87 10.72 -8.13
C GLY A 334 9.54 9.40 -8.52
N ALA A 335 8.79 8.46 -9.10
CA ALA A 335 9.26 7.15 -9.50
C ALA A 335 8.94 6.84 -10.96
N THR A 336 9.77 5.98 -11.56
CA THR A 336 9.49 5.39 -12.86
C THR A 336 8.89 4.00 -12.71
N GLY A 337 8.20 3.52 -13.73
CA GLY A 337 7.55 2.21 -13.66
C GLY A 337 6.46 2.05 -14.70
N GLY A 338 5.59 1.09 -14.45
CA GLY A 338 4.47 0.81 -15.34
C GLY A 338 3.34 0.05 -14.67
N ILE A 339 2.23 -0.05 -15.42
CA ILE A 339 1.02 -0.75 -15.03
C ILE A 339 0.86 -1.93 -15.98
N VAL A 340 0.54 -3.11 -15.44
CA VAL A 340 0.28 -4.30 -16.22
C VAL A 340 -1.09 -4.85 -15.83
N PRO A 341 -2.08 -4.89 -16.75
CA PRO A 341 -3.37 -5.51 -16.49
C PRO A 341 -3.22 -6.97 -16.03
N TYR A 342 -4.14 -7.41 -15.18
CA TYR A 342 -4.07 -8.75 -14.55
C TYR A 342 -3.89 -9.88 -15.58
N HIS A 343 -4.73 -9.93 -16.61
CA HIS A 343 -4.68 -10.97 -17.64
C HIS A 343 -3.36 -10.92 -18.43
N GLN A 344 -2.88 -9.73 -18.78
CA GLN A 344 -1.62 -9.56 -19.51
C GLN A 344 -0.42 -10.08 -18.72
N MET A 345 -0.38 -9.83 -17.40
CA MET A 345 0.66 -10.38 -16.54
C MET A 345 0.64 -11.91 -16.51
N LEU A 346 -0.55 -12.51 -16.42
CA LEU A 346 -0.69 -13.97 -16.41
C LEU A 346 -0.32 -14.59 -17.75
N ASP A 347 -0.74 -13.98 -18.87
CA ASP A 347 -0.42 -14.46 -20.21
C ASP A 347 1.09 -14.37 -20.47
N PHE A 348 1.73 -13.26 -20.09
CA PHE A 348 3.19 -13.12 -20.13
C PHE A 348 3.89 -14.25 -19.35
N CYS A 349 3.43 -14.56 -18.13
CA CYS A 349 4.01 -15.66 -17.35
C CYS A 349 3.86 -17.01 -18.07
N ARG A 350 2.70 -17.28 -18.70
CA ARG A 350 2.44 -18.52 -19.43
C ARG A 350 3.31 -18.67 -20.68
N GLU A 351 3.54 -17.58 -21.40
CA GLU A 351 4.48 -17.56 -22.54
C GLU A 351 5.90 -17.96 -22.11
N TRP A 352 6.26 -17.61 -20.88
CA TRP A 352 7.50 -18.03 -20.23
C TRP A 352 7.41 -19.37 -19.47
N ASN A 353 6.39 -20.20 -19.76
CA ASN A 353 6.12 -21.51 -19.15
C ASN A 353 5.93 -21.50 -17.63
N PHE A 354 5.39 -20.41 -17.08
CA PHE A 354 5.07 -20.29 -15.67
C PHE A 354 3.57 -20.01 -15.46
N ASP A 355 2.89 -20.89 -14.73
CA ASP A 355 1.53 -20.65 -14.25
C ASP A 355 1.56 -20.27 -12.76
N PRO A 356 1.50 -18.97 -12.42
CA PRO A 356 1.54 -18.54 -11.03
C PRO A 356 0.30 -18.99 -10.26
N SER A 357 -0.84 -19.21 -10.93
CA SER A 357 -2.06 -19.67 -10.25
C SER A 357 -1.92 -21.12 -9.78
N ALA A 358 -1.24 -21.97 -10.56
CA ALA A 358 -0.95 -23.35 -10.18
C ALA A 358 0.11 -23.41 -9.08
N ALA A 359 1.12 -22.52 -9.10
CA ALA A 359 2.17 -22.44 -8.08
C ALA A 359 1.63 -22.12 -6.67
N LEU A 360 0.47 -21.45 -6.57
CA LEU A 360 -0.18 -21.10 -5.31
C LEU A 360 -1.22 -22.11 -4.81
N ARG A 361 -1.61 -23.12 -5.61
CA ARG A 361 -2.58 -24.15 -5.20
C ARG A 361 -2.08 -25.08 -4.10
N PRO A 362 -0.80 -25.51 -4.05
CA PRO A 362 -0.30 -26.42 -3.00
C PRO A 362 -0.29 -25.81 -1.59
N THR A 363 -0.29 -24.49 -1.48
CA THR A 363 -0.15 -23.75 -0.21
C THR A 363 -1.50 -23.34 0.40
N GLN A 364 -2.60 -23.60 -0.32
CA GLN A 364 -3.96 -23.28 0.09
C GLN A 364 -4.77 -24.56 0.32
N ALA A 365 -4.98 -24.92 1.58
CA ALA A 365 -5.84 -26.05 1.92
C ALA A 365 -7.24 -25.87 1.30
N THR A 366 -7.63 -26.80 0.43
CA THR A 366 -8.97 -26.88 -0.16
C THR A 366 -10.01 -27.04 0.95
N LEU A 367 -10.96 -26.11 1.03
CA LEU A 367 -12.06 -26.20 2.00
C LEU A 367 -13.04 -27.33 1.60
N PRO A 368 -13.61 -28.12 2.56
CA PRO A 368 -14.48 -29.27 2.26
C PRO A 368 -15.90 -28.93 1.79
N ASN A 369 -16.24 -27.66 1.57
CA ASN A 369 -17.60 -27.19 1.34
C ASN A 369 -17.64 -26.44 0.01
N GLY A 370 -18.09 -27.16 -1.04
CA GLY A 370 -18.14 -26.79 -2.46
C GLY A 370 -19.00 -25.59 -2.85
N ARG A 371 -18.79 -24.44 -2.20
CA ARG A 371 -19.10 -23.10 -2.71
C ARG A 371 -17.79 -22.34 -2.69
N GLY A 372 -17.15 -22.24 -3.85
CA GLY A 372 -15.79 -21.71 -3.99
C GLY A 372 -15.70 -20.26 -3.55
N THR A 373 -15.20 -20.03 -2.34
CA THR A 373 -14.49 -18.78 -2.05
C THR A 373 -13.26 -18.77 -2.97
N PRO A 374 -12.96 -17.68 -3.70
CA PRO A 374 -11.76 -17.63 -4.52
C PRO A 374 -10.52 -17.99 -3.69
N PRO A 375 -9.48 -18.60 -4.29
CA PRO A 375 -8.26 -18.91 -3.58
C PRO A 375 -7.70 -17.64 -2.93
N ARG A 376 -7.31 -17.69 -1.65
CA ARG A 376 -6.82 -16.51 -0.92
C ARG A 376 -5.59 -15.94 -1.62
N GLY A 377 -5.52 -14.61 -1.78
CA GLY A 377 -4.35 -13.98 -2.41
C GLY A 377 -4.27 -14.10 -3.94
N LEU A 378 -5.30 -14.62 -4.62
CA LEU A 378 -5.49 -14.54 -6.07
C LEU A 378 -6.57 -13.50 -6.42
N ALA A 379 -6.30 -12.23 -6.09
CA ALA A 379 -7.19 -11.14 -6.47
C ALA A 379 -6.91 -10.74 -7.94
N PRO A 380 -7.93 -10.57 -8.80
CA PRO A 380 -7.76 -10.19 -10.20
C PRO A 380 -7.37 -8.71 -10.41
N LEU A 381 -6.61 -8.14 -9.48
CA LEU A 381 -6.20 -6.75 -9.50
C LEU A 381 -5.04 -6.52 -10.48
N PRO A 382 -4.98 -5.34 -11.14
CA PRO A 382 -3.83 -4.98 -11.96
C PRO A 382 -2.56 -4.84 -11.12
N PHE A 383 -1.43 -4.99 -11.80
CA PHE A 383 -0.10 -4.84 -11.22
C PHE A 383 0.43 -3.45 -11.49
N VAL A 384 1.16 -2.90 -10.53
CA VAL A 384 2.06 -1.77 -10.74
C VAL A 384 3.46 -2.22 -10.37
N TYR A 385 4.41 -1.93 -11.26
CA TYR A 385 5.83 -2.12 -10.98
C TYR A 385 6.51 -0.76 -10.86
N VAL A 386 7.35 -0.62 -9.84
CA VAL A 386 8.03 0.63 -9.50
C VAL A 386 9.53 0.41 -9.54
N CYS A 387 10.17 1.08 -10.49
CA CYS A 387 11.62 1.14 -10.62
C CYS A 387 12.14 2.18 -9.64
N GLN A 388 12.98 1.75 -8.71
CA GLN A 388 13.63 2.70 -7.81
C GLN A 388 14.59 3.59 -8.60
N PRO A 389 14.70 4.89 -8.22
CA PRO A 389 15.68 5.77 -8.83
C PRO A 389 17.06 5.11 -8.70
N THR A 390 17.78 5.07 -9.82
CA THR A 390 19.20 4.71 -9.77
C THR A 390 19.88 5.84 -9.02
N ILE A 391 20.32 5.59 -7.78
CA ILE A 391 21.26 6.50 -7.13
C ILE A 391 22.54 6.40 -7.96
N THR A 392 22.68 7.27 -8.95
CA THR A 392 23.96 7.51 -9.59
C THR A 392 24.84 8.17 -8.53
N SER A 393 25.73 7.36 -7.96
CA SER A 393 26.84 7.81 -7.11
C SER A 393 27.75 8.78 -7.85
#